data_AF-A0A1W2AV11-F1
#
_entry.id   AF-A0A1W2AV11-F1
#
_cell.length_a   1.000
_cell.length_b   1.000
_cell.length_c   1.000
_cell.angle_alpha   90.00
_cell.angle_beta   90.00
_cell.angle_gamma   90.00
#
_symmetry.space_group_name_H-M   'P 1'
#
loop_
_entity.id
_entity.type
_entity.pdbx_description
1 polymer ?
#
loop_
_entity_poly.entity_id
_entity_poly.type
_entity_poly.pdbx_seq_one_letter_code
_entity_poly.pdbx_strand_id
1 'polypeptide(L)'
;MGLKGLSPDADEIALFRAERPWGFILFARNLSEPAQISDLVAALRDSVGRPEAPVLIDQEGGRVQRLRPPLAARYPAPAVIGEIYRRDRERGLRAAWLMSRLHAFDLARYGINVDCLPVLDVPVEGSTNAIGDRAYATDPQASAAMGQAACDGLKAGGLLPVMKHIPGHGRAMVDSHHLLPLVDVLREELEAHDFAPFRALRHELMAMSAHVVYQAIDRDYPATISRKIVEEVIRGSIGFEGLLMSDDVSMNALKGTIGERAAAMAAAGTDIVLYCHGVMSEMIEVATVTGPLQGAALRRAQAVEQALSEIAAGDGADEAELRAEFDGMGVMS
;
A
#
# COMPACT_ATOMS: atom_id res chain seq x y z
N MET A 1 -7.30 8.37 -6.06
CA MET A 1 -6.72 9.70 -6.30
C MET A 1 -6.38 10.38 -4.97
N GLY A 2 -5.30 11.15 -4.92
CA GLY A 2 -5.00 12.06 -3.82
C GLY A 2 -5.45 13.49 -4.12
N LEU A 3 -5.30 14.36 -3.13
CA LEU A 3 -5.63 15.79 -3.21
C LEU A 3 -4.53 16.65 -2.58
N LYS A 4 -4.56 17.95 -2.87
CA LYS A 4 -3.50 18.87 -2.45
C LYS A 4 -3.62 19.33 -1.00
N GLY A 5 -4.85 19.59 -0.55
CA GLY A 5 -5.12 20.35 0.68
C GLY A 5 -5.77 19.55 1.82
N LEU A 6 -6.25 20.29 2.82
CA LEU A 6 -6.98 19.78 3.98
C LEU A 6 -8.50 19.59 3.71
N SER A 7 -8.97 20.06 2.56
CA SER A 7 -10.36 19.93 2.10
C SER A 7 -10.34 19.97 0.57
N PRO A 8 -11.25 19.24 -0.11
CA PRO A 8 -11.35 19.35 -1.55
C PRO A 8 -11.91 20.73 -1.92
N ASP A 9 -11.33 21.40 -2.90
CA ASP A 9 -11.90 22.62 -3.46
C ASP A 9 -13.05 22.34 -4.45
N ALA A 10 -13.68 23.40 -4.96
CA ALA A 10 -14.84 23.25 -5.85
C ALA A 10 -14.48 22.55 -7.18
N ASP A 11 -13.28 22.74 -7.69
CA ASP A 11 -12.82 22.13 -8.94
C ASP A 11 -12.47 20.66 -8.71
N GLU A 12 -11.83 20.33 -7.58
CA GLU A 12 -11.57 18.96 -7.14
C GLU A 12 -12.89 18.19 -6.96
N ILE A 13 -13.89 18.78 -6.29
CA ILE A 13 -15.23 18.18 -6.14
C ILE A 13 -15.88 17.95 -7.51
N ALA A 14 -15.80 18.93 -8.42
CA ALA A 14 -16.37 18.80 -9.76
C ALA A 14 -15.71 17.66 -10.55
N LEU A 15 -14.37 17.55 -10.49
CA LEU A 15 -13.63 16.46 -11.12
C LEU A 15 -14.00 15.10 -10.51
N PHE A 16 -13.98 14.97 -9.18
CA PHE A 16 -14.28 13.70 -8.53
C PHE A 16 -15.72 13.26 -8.82
N ARG A 17 -16.68 14.18 -8.87
CA ARG A 17 -18.06 13.87 -9.26
C ARG A 17 -18.16 13.36 -10.69
N ALA A 18 -17.43 13.97 -11.62
CA ALA A 18 -17.45 13.60 -13.04
C ALA A 18 -16.76 12.25 -13.28
N GLU A 19 -15.56 12.06 -12.74
CA GLU A 19 -14.68 10.92 -13.02
C GLU A 19 -14.93 9.72 -12.09
N ARG A 20 -15.53 9.96 -10.92
CA ARG A 20 -15.89 8.93 -9.92
C ARG A 20 -14.72 7.97 -9.61
N PRO A 21 -13.58 8.48 -9.11
CA PRO A 21 -12.44 7.64 -8.76
C PRO A 21 -12.86 6.49 -7.83
N TRP A 22 -12.22 5.33 -8.00
CA TRP A 22 -12.56 4.15 -7.20
C TRP A 22 -12.39 4.39 -5.70
N GLY A 23 -11.32 5.08 -5.31
CA GLY A 23 -11.03 5.45 -3.94
C GLY A 23 -10.05 6.62 -3.85
N PHE A 24 -9.79 7.06 -2.62
CA PHE A 24 -8.93 8.19 -2.31
C PHE A 24 -7.71 7.76 -1.49
N ILE A 25 -6.60 8.49 -1.57
CA ILE A 25 -5.43 8.25 -0.73
C ILE A 25 -5.02 9.53 -0.01
N LEU A 26 -4.78 9.43 1.30
CA LEU A 26 -4.39 10.55 2.14
C LEU A 26 -2.91 10.51 2.47
N PHE A 27 -2.31 11.69 2.55
CA PHE A 27 -0.93 11.91 2.95
C PHE A 27 -0.88 12.90 4.11
N ALA A 28 0.29 13.03 4.75
CA ALA A 28 0.48 13.96 5.87
C ALA A 28 0.04 15.41 5.56
N ARG A 29 0.13 15.86 4.31
CA ARG A 29 -0.35 17.19 3.87
C ARG A 29 -1.87 17.37 3.96
N ASN A 30 -2.63 16.29 4.07
CA ASN A 30 -4.09 16.28 4.14
C ASN A 30 -4.61 16.18 5.59
N LEU A 31 -3.72 16.07 6.57
CA LEU A 31 -4.06 15.74 7.96
C LEU A 31 -3.68 16.90 8.88
N SER A 32 -4.67 17.44 9.59
CA SER A 32 -4.49 18.53 10.56
C SER A 32 -4.99 18.13 11.94
N GLU A 33 -6.30 18.15 12.16
CA GLU A 33 -6.92 17.84 13.46
C GLU A 33 -8.06 16.83 13.29
N PRO A 34 -8.45 16.11 14.36
CA PRO A 34 -9.40 15.00 14.26
C PRO A 34 -10.69 15.28 13.48
N ALA A 35 -11.37 16.40 13.73
CA ALA A 35 -12.63 16.71 13.06
C ALA A 35 -12.41 17.02 11.57
N GLN A 36 -11.38 17.79 11.23
CA GLN A 36 -11.00 18.08 9.85
C GLN A 36 -10.71 16.81 9.04
N ILE A 37 -10.06 15.80 9.62
CA ILE A 37 -9.76 14.55 8.89
C ILE A 37 -11.07 13.81 8.59
N SER A 38 -11.96 13.68 9.58
CA SER A 38 -13.28 13.07 9.38
C SER A 38 -14.13 13.83 8.36
N ASP A 39 -14.13 15.17 8.41
CA ASP A 39 -14.84 16.02 7.46
C ASP A 39 -14.27 15.89 6.04
N LEU A 40 -12.94 15.80 5.90
CA LEU A 40 -12.27 15.55 4.63
C LEU A 40 -12.71 14.20 4.04
N VAL A 41 -12.66 13.13 4.83
CA VAL A 41 -13.09 11.79 4.38
C VAL A 41 -14.55 11.78 3.96
N ALA A 42 -15.43 12.42 4.74
CA ALA A 42 -16.84 12.56 4.40
C ALA A 42 -17.03 13.34 3.09
N ALA A 43 -16.35 14.48 2.91
CA ALA A 43 -16.44 15.29 1.70
C ALA A 43 -15.96 14.55 0.45
N LEU A 44 -14.89 13.75 0.56
CA LEU A 44 -14.40 12.93 -0.55
C LEU A 44 -15.43 11.88 -0.97
N ARG A 45 -16.03 11.15 -0.02
CA ARG A 45 -17.09 10.17 -0.28
C ARG A 45 -18.35 10.78 -0.85
N ASP A 46 -18.76 11.95 -0.34
CA ASP A 46 -19.91 12.70 -0.84
C ASP A 46 -19.68 13.18 -2.28
N SER A 47 -18.46 13.63 -2.60
CA SER A 47 -18.11 14.11 -3.95
C SER A 47 -18.37 13.07 -5.05
N VAL A 48 -18.26 11.78 -4.73
CA VAL A 48 -18.50 10.65 -5.64
C VAL A 48 -19.84 9.94 -5.41
N GLY A 49 -20.63 10.38 -4.43
CA GLY A 49 -21.89 9.76 -4.03
C GLY A 49 -21.75 8.31 -3.56
N ARG A 50 -20.61 7.97 -2.94
CA ARG A 50 -20.29 6.60 -2.47
C ARG A 50 -19.86 6.67 -1.00
N PRO A 51 -20.78 6.44 -0.04
CA PRO A 51 -20.46 6.53 1.39
C PRO A 51 -19.40 5.51 1.83
N GLU A 52 -19.29 4.40 1.10
CA GLU A 52 -18.31 3.34 1.36
C GLU A 52 -17.07 3.42 0.46
N ALA A 53 -16.82 4.54 -0.24
CA ALA A 53 -15.64 4.65 -1.09
C ALA A 53 -14.37 4.38 -0.26
N PRO A 54 -13.45 3.53 -0.75
CA PRO A 54 -12.18 3.27 -0.11
C PRO A 54 -11.39 4.57 0.11
N VAL A 55 -10.84 4.71 1.32
CA VAL A 55 -9.89 5.75 1.67
C VAL A 55 -8.64 5.08 2.24
N LEU A 56 -7.54 5.28 1.53
CA LEU A 56 -6.25 4.66 1.70
C LEU A 56 -5.30 5.60 2.45
N ILE A 57 -4.31 5.02 3.13
CA ILE A 57 -3.17 5.74 3.72
C ILE A 57 -1.94 4.84 3.75
N ASP A 58 -0.74 5.42 3.92
CA ASP A 58 0.46 4.65 4.29
C ASP A 58 0.78 4.80 5.79
N GLN A 59 0.31 3.87 6.62
CA GLN A 59 0.60 3.85 8.05
C GLN A 59 1.47 2.63 8.39
N GLU A 60 2.78 2.74 8.20
CA GLU A 60 3.73 1.63 8.42
C GLU A 60 4.40 1.65 9.79
N GLY A 61 4.39 2.80 10.45
CA GLY A 61 5.25 3.11 11.60
C GLY A 61 6.58 3.71 11.16
N GLY A 62 7.46 3.98 12.13
CA GLY A 62 8.78 4.54 11.87
C GLY A 62 8.74 5.83 11.03
N ARG A 63 9.49 5.85 9.92
CA ARG A 63 9.53 7.01 9.03
C ARG A 63 8.29 7.15 8.13
N VAL A 64 7.64 6.06 7.77
CA VAL A 64 6.42 6.07 6.93
C VAL A 64 5.19 5.94 7.83
N GLN A 65 4.89 7.03 8.51
CA GLN A 65 3.75 7.16 9.39
C GLN A 65 3.10 8.52 9.11
N ARG A 66 1.89 8.52 8.53
CA ARG A 66 1.17 9.74 8.17
C ARG A 66 0.44 10.34 9.37
N LEU A 67 -0.32 9.54 10.11
CA LEU A 67 -0.88 9.95 11.39
C LEU A 67 0.19 9.85 12.46
N ARG A 68 0.58 10.98 13.05
CA ARG A 68 1.62 11.10 14.08
C ARG A 68 1.02 11.72 15.34
N PRO A 69 1.72 11.67 16.50
CA PRO A 69 1.26 12.37 17.69
C PRO A 69 0.96 13.85 17.39
N PRO A 70 -0.17 14.40 17.86
CA PRO A 70 -1.11 13.81 18.81
C PRO A 70 -2.25 12.96 18.21
N LEU A 71 -2.32 12.77 16.88
CA LEU A 71 -3.41 12.06 16.20
C LEU A 71 -3.35 10.53 16.36
N ALA A 72 -2.15 9.98 16.49
CA ALA A 72 -1.89 8.56 16.70
C ALA A 72 -0.60 8.38 17.51
N ALA A 73 -0.42 7.21 18.13
CA ALA A 73 0.83 6.89 18.82
C ALA A 73 2.02 6.89 17.83
N ARG A 74 3.25 7.11 18.32
CA ARG A 74 4.45 6.93 17.50
C ARG A 74 4.77 5.44 17.46
N TYR A 75 4.60 4.80 16.30
CA TYR A 75 4.90 3.38 16.15
C TYR A 75 6.37 3.18 15.74
N PRO A 76 7.01 2.08 16.16
CA PRO A 76 8.36 1.75 15.74
C PRO A 76 8.41 1.45 14.23
N ALA A 77 9.62 1.43 13.66
CA ALA A 77 9.80 0.92 12.31
C ALA A 77 9.57 -0.61 12.28
N PRO A 78 9.05 -1.19 11.19
CA PRO A 78 8.85 -2.63 11.03
C PRO A 78 10.08 -3.49 11.36
N ALA A 79 11.31 -3.01 11.11
CA ALA A 79 12.54 -3.71 11.47
C ALA A 79 12.70 -3.99 12.99
N VAL A 80 12.09 -3.15 13.86
CA VAL A 80 12.06 -3.40 15.32
C VAL A 80 11.21 -4.61 15.65
N ILE A 81 10.07 -4.77 14.95
CA ILE A 81 9.24 -5.97 15.06
C ILE A 81 10.00 -7.20 14.56
N GLY A 82 10.78 -7.03 13.48
CA GLY A 82 11.72 -8.02 12.97
C GLY A 82 12.75 -8.50 13.99
N GLU A 83 13.31 -7.58 14.78
CA GLU A 83 14.24 -7.90 15.87
C GLU A 83 13.59 -8.78 16.93
N ILE A 84 12.34 -8.48 17.29
CA ILE A 84 11.57 -9.29 18.25
C ILE A 84 11.35 -10.68 17.68
N TYR A 85 10.89 -10.78 16.43
CA TYR A 85 10.67 -12.06 15.75
C TYR A 85 11.91 -12.94 15.73
N ARG A 86 13.09 -12.34 15.50
CA ARG A 86 14.35 -13.09 15.46
C ARG A 86 14.72 -13.70 16.82
N ARG A 87 14.36 -13.03 17.91
CA ARG A 87 14.60 -13.50 19.29
C ARG A 87 13.52 -14.49 19.74
N ASP A 88 12.28 -14.22 19.36
CA ASP A 88 11.10 -15.00 19.70
C ASP A 88 10.05 -14.85 18.59
N ARG A 89 9.85 -15.93 17.83
CA ARG A 89 8.99 -15.93 16.64
C ARG A 89 7.53 -15.65 16.99
N GLU A 90 7.00 -16.29 18.05
CA GLU A 90 5.61 -16.12 18.45
C GLU A 90 5.35 -14.69 18.91
N ARG A 91 6.27 -14.14 19.71
CA ARG A 91 6.18 -12.75 20.16
C ARG A 91 6.29 -11.76 19.01
N GLY A 92 7.16 -12.00 18.03
CA GLY A 92 7.28 -11.14 16.84
C GLY A 92 6.03 -11.15 15.97
N LEU A 93 5.41 -12.32 15.77
CA LEU A 93 4.13 -12.41 15.06
C LEU A 93 3.02 -11.65 15.80
N ARG A 94 2.95 -11.82 17.13
CA ARG A 94 1.99 -11.07 17.94
C ARG A 94 2.24 -9.56 17.88
N ALA A 95 3.49 -9.13 17.90
CA ALA A 95 3.85 -7.71 17.77
C ALA A 95 3.46 -7.13 16.40
N ALA A 96 3.65 -7.86 15.30
CA ALA A 96 3.21 -7.45 13.96
C ALA A 96 1.68 -7.33 13.87
N TRP A 97 0.96 -8.31 14.43
CA TRP A 97 -0.50 -8.28 14.52
C TRP A 97 -1.02 -7.13 15.39
N LEU A 98 -0.41 -6.89 16.56
CA LEU A 98 -0.80 -5.81 17.46
C LEU A 98 -0.59 -4.44 16.81
N MET A 99 0.59 -4.19 16.23
CA MET A 99 0.90 -2.89 15.63
C MET A 99 -0.13 -2.53 14.54
N SER A 100 -0.41 -3.47 13.64
CA SER A 100 -1.39 -3.31 12.57
C SER A 100 -2.83 -3.19 13.08
N ARG A 101 -3.21 -3.95 14.10
CA ARG A 101 -4.52 -3.82 14.76
C ARG A 101 -4.69 -2.47 15.47
N LEU A 102 -3.61 -1.90 16.01
CA LEU A 102 -3.59 -0.57 16.59
C LEU A 102 -3.65 0.53 15.53
N HIS A 103 -3.01 0.36 14.37
CA HIS A 103 -3.21 1.24 13.22
C HIS A 103 -4.69 1.26 12.81
N ALA A 104 -5.35 0.11 12.79
CA ALA A 104 -6.78 0.03 12.47
C ALA A 104 -7.65 0.86 13.45
N PHE A 105 -7.35 0.85 14.76
CA PHE A 105 -8.03 1.74 15.71
C PHE A 105 -7.82 3.21 15.37
N ASP A 106 -6.58 3.61 15.11
CA ASP A 106 -6.23 5.01 14.83
C ASP A 106 -6.89 5.51 13.55
N LEU A 107 -6.98 4.65 12.53
CA LEU A 107 -7.46 4.99 11.19
C LEU A 107 -8.98 4.95 11.05
N ALA A 108 -9.63 3.93 11.60
CA ALA A 108 -11.08 3.74 11.45
C ALA A 108 -11.90 4.90 12.03
N ARG A 109 -11.39 5.54 13.09
CA ARG A 109 -12.00 6.72 13.74
C ARG A 109 -12.16 7.92 12.80
N TYR A 110 -11.36 7.97 11.73
CA TYR A 110 -11.41 9.00 10.70
C TYR A 110 -12.11 8.55 9.42
N GLY A 111 -12.66 7.33 9.39
CA GLY A 111 -13.26 6.73 8.21
C GLY A 111 -12.26 6.20 7.18
N ILE A 112 -10.97 6.14 7.51
CA ILE A 112 -9.94 5.51 6.66
C ILE A 112 -10.06 4.00 6.84
N ASN A 113 -10.22 3.27 5.73
CA ASN A 113 -10.60 1.84 5.75
C ASN A 113 -9.64 0.93 4.97
N VAL A 114 -8.59 1.48 4.39
CA VAL A 114 -7.52 0.72 3.74
C VAL A 114 -6.17 1.28 4.18
N ASP A 115 -5.25 0.39 4.58
CA ASP A 115 -3.88 0.77 4.90
C ASP A 115 -2.93 0.08 3.92
N CYS A 116 -2.01 0.86 3.34
CA CYS A 116 -0.99 0.39 2.42
C CYS A 116 0.15 -0.28 3.18
N LEU A 117 -0.18 -1.37 3.85
CA LEU A 117 0.65 -2.21 4.70
C LEU A 117 0.15 -3.66 4.49
N PRO A 118 1.01 -4.70 4.48
CA PRO A 118 2.43 -4.73 4.85
C PRO A 118 3.41 -4.40 3.72
N VAL A 119 4.61 -3.95 4.11
CA VAL A 119 5.80 -3.98 3.26
C VAL A 119 6.40 -5.39 3.33
N LEU A 120 6.39 -6.12 2.22
CA LEU A 120 6.89 -7.50 2.12
C LEU A 120 8.29 -7.60 1.51
N ASP A 121 8.84 -6.47 1.07
CA ASP A 121 10.15 -6.38 0.46
C ASP A 121 11.24 -6.98 1.37
N VAL A 122 12.19 -7.70 0.76
CA VAL A 122 13.26 -8.41 1.48
C VAL A 122 14.61 -7.82 1.09
N PRO A 123 15.19 -6.92 1.92
CA PRO A 123 16.48 -6.31 1.64
C PRO A 123 17.61 -7.32 1.57
N VAL A 124 18.60 -7.00 0.76
CA VAL A 124 19.87 -7.75 0.68
C VAL A 124 21.05 -6.83 1.00
N GLU A 125 22.21 -7.43 1.26
CA GLU A 125 23.44 -6.67 1.47
C GLU A 125 23.70 -5.72 0.29
N GLY A 126 23.95 -4.45 0.60
CA GLY A 126 24.18 -3.39 -0.40
C GLY A 126 22.93 -2.68 -0.92
N SER A 127 21.73 -3.17 -0.64
CA SER A 127 20.48 -2.49 -1.01
C SER A 127 20.35 -1.09 -0.39
N THR A 128 19.54 -0.22 -1.00
CA THR A 128 19.34 1.13 -0.48
C THR A 128 18.49 1.18 0.78
N ASN A 129 18.55 2.33 1.45
CA ASN A 129 17.64 2.66 2.54
C ASN A 129 16.21 3.03 2.08
N ALA A 130 15.86 2.85 0.79
CA ALA A 130 14.50 3.13 0.29
C ALA A 130 13.46 2.19 0.92
N ILE A 131 13.84 0.92 1.12
CA ILE A 131 13.13 -0.02 2.00
C ILE A 131 13.73 0.09 3.41
N GLY A 132 14.99 -0.30 3.60
CA GLY A 132 15.70 -0.10 4.87
C GLY A 132 14.93 -0.65 6.08
N ASP A 133 14.66 0.23 7.05
CA ASP A 133 13.93 -0.06 8.29
C ASP A 133 12.43 -0.37 8.12
N ARG A 134 11.88 -0.18 6.90
CA ARG A 134 10.51 -0.56 6.54
C ARG A 134 10.33 -2.06 6.33
N ALA A 135 11.42 -2.80 6.08
CA ALA A 135 11.35 -4.25 5.95
C ALA A 135 11.27 -4.91 7.33
N TYR A 136 10.43 -5.93 7.44
CA TYR A 136 10.38 -6.77 8.64
C TYR A 136 11.63 -7.63 8.79
N ALA A 137 12.20 -8.15 7.69
CA ALA A 137 13.34 -9.07 7.74
C ALA A 137 14.11 -9.11 6.41
N THR A 138 15.32 -9.64 6.46
CA THR A 138 16.12 -10.03 5.27
C THR A 138 15.91 -11.50 4.89
N ASP A 139 15.05 -12.23 5.61
CA ASP A 139 14.64 -13.59 5.28
C ASP A 139 13.22 -13.58 4.69
N PRO A 140 13.00 -14.15 3.49
CA PRO A 140 11.69 -14.14 2.85
C PRO A 140 10.57 -14.81 3.66
N GLN A 141 10.87 -15.89 4.40
CA GLN A 141 9.86 -16.60 5.18
C GLN A 141 9.44 -15.81 6.41
N ALA A 142 10.40 -15.16 7.08
CA ALA A 142 10.14 -14.24 8.18
C ALA A 142 9.32 -13.02 7.72
N SER A 143 9.67 -12.42 6.57
CA SER A 143 8.91 -11.32 5.97
C SER A 143 7.46 -11.74 5.67
N ALA A 144 7.27 -12.91 5.05
CA ALA A 144 5.95 -13.45 4.76
C ALA A 144 5.12 -13.68 6.04
N ALA A 145 5.72 -14.29 7.07
CA ALA A 145 5.00 -14.62 8.30
C ALA A 145 4.57 -13.37 9.08
N MET A 146 5.46 -12.38 9.23
CA MET A 146 5.11 -11.11 9.87
C MET A 146 4.15 -10.27 9.02
N GLY A 147 4.31 -10.31 7.70
CA GLY A 147 3.39 -9.69 6.75
C GLY A 147 1.96 -10.23 6.88
N GLN A 148 1.80 -11.57 6.96
CA GLN A 148 0.48 -12.17 7.18
C GLN A 148 -0.11 -11.74 8.51
N ALA A 149 0.68 -11.76 9.60
CA ALA A 149 0.22 -11.28 10.90
C ALA A 149 -0.23 -9.81 10.86
N ALA A 150 0.46 -8.97 10.08
CA ALA A 150 0.06 -7.58 9.87
C ALA A 150 -1.23 -7.43 9.05
N CYS A 151 -1.40 -8.22 7.99
CA CYS A 151 -2.67 -8.30 7.24
C CYS A 151 -3.83 -8.69 8.15
N ASP A 152 -3.63 -9.71 9.00
CA ASP A 152 -4.64 -10.23 9.90
C ASP A 152 -5.01 -9.21 10.99
N GLY A 153 -4.05 -8.43 11.48
CA GLY A 153 -4.29 -7.37 12.47
C GLY A 153 -5.09 -6.20 11.89
N LEU A 154 -4.79 -5.76 10.67
CA LEU A 154 -5.61 -4.76 9.97
C LEU A 154 -7.05 -5.26 9.78
N LYS A 155 -7.22 -6.49 9.27
CA LYS A 155 -8.55 -7.07 9.02
C LYS A 155 -9.36 -7.23 10.30
N ALA A 156 -8.72 -7.66 11.38
CA ALA A 156 -9.35 -7.75 12.70
C ALA A 156 -9.83 -6.39 13.22
N GLY A 157 -9.22 -5.28 12.79
CA GLY A 157 -9.69 -3.93 13.11
C GLY A 157 -10.60 -3.30 12.06
N GLY A 158 -11.02 -4.08 11.04
CA GLY A 158 -11.94 -3.62 10.00
C GLY A 158 -11.30 -2.84 8.84
N LEU A 159 -9.98 -2.93 8.68
CA LEU A 159 -9.25 -2.35 7.56
C LEU A 159 -8.73 -3.45 6.61
N LEU A 160 -8.72 -3.18 5.31
CA LEU A 160 -8.05 -4.06 4.37
C LEU A 160 -6.57 -3.67 4.16
N PRO A 161 -5.66 -4.65 4.08
CA PRO A 161 -4.26 -4.43 3.73
C PRO A 161 -4.05 -4.25 2.22
N VAL A 162 -3.01 -3.50 1.85
CA VAL A 162 -2.41 -3.53 0.51
C VAL A 162 -0.95 -3.95 0.67
N MET A 163 -0.62 -5.18 0.28
CA MET A 163 0.76 -5.64 0.33
C MET A 163 1.61 -4.94 -0.75
N LYS A 164 2.86 -4.58 -0.41
CA LYS A 164 3.74 -3.84 -1.32
C LYS A 164 5.24 -4.13 -1.11
N HIS A 165 6.11 -3.89 -2.09
CA HIS A 165 5.80 -3.44 -3.46
C HIS A 165 5.96 -4.64 -4.41
N ILE A 166 4.85 -5.21 -4.92
CA ILE A 166 4.87 -6.46 -5.69
C ILE A 166 5.58 -6.25 -7.07
N PRO A 167 6.49 -7.14 -7.52
CA PRO A 167 6.87 -8.41 -6.92
C PRO A 167 8.09 -8.34 -5.98
N GLY A 168 8.67 -7.16 -5.70
CA GLY A 168 9.66 -6.98 -4.62
C GLY A 168 10.68 -5.89 -4.90
N HIS A 169 10.76 -4.88 -4.04
CA HIS A 169 11.67 -3.72 -4.13
C HIS A 169 12.96 -3.93 -3.31
N GLY A 170 13.02 -4.94 -2.43
CA GLY A 170 14.10 -5.10 -1.44
C GLY A 170 15.53 -5.11 -2.00
N ARG A 171 15.75 -5.54 -3.24
CA ARG A 171 17.07 -5.53 -3.91
C ARG A 171 17.45 -4.21 -4.60
N ALA A 172 16.59 -3.20 -4.58
CA ALA A 172 16.87 -1.93 -5.25
C ALA A 172 18.14 -1.26 -4.69
N MET A 173 19.11 -1.05 -5.57
CA MET A 173 20.41 -0.41 -5.27
C MET A 173 20.39 1.12 -5.48
N VAL A 174 19.28 1.68 -5.96
CA VAL A 174 19.00 3.12 -5.99
C VAL A 174 17.58 3.40 -5.50
N ASP A 175 17.36 4.59 -4.95
CA ASP A 175 16.03 5.00 -4.50
C ASP A 175 15.16 5.37 -5.71
N SER A 176 13.98 4.75 -5.82
CA SER A 176 12.99 5.01 -6.88
C SER A 176 12.45 6.44 -6.88
N HIS A 177 12.65 7.24 -5.83
CA HIS A 177 12.32 8.67 -5.86
C HIS A 177 13.29 9.50 -6.72
N HIS A 178 14.48 8.97 -7.02
CA HIS A 178 15.56 9.67 -7.71
C HIS A 178 15.97 9.04 -9.04
N LEU A 179 16.07 7.70 -9.09
CA LEU A 179 16.47 6.95 -10.27
C LEU A 179 15.67 5.65 -10.35
N LEU A 180 15.42 5.16 -11.57
CA LEU A 180 14.74 3.88 -11.77
C LEU A 180 15.64 2.73 -11.26
N PRO A 181 15.23 1.95 -10.24
CA PRO A 181 16.03 0.86 -9.74
C PRO A 181 16.14 -0.27 -10.74
N LEU A 182 17.37 -0.72 -10.97
CA LEU A 182 17.69 -1.87 -11.82
C LEU A 182 18.10 -3.04 -10.93
N VAL A 183 17.44 -4.17 -11.13
CA VAL A 183 17.74 -5.44 -10.46
C VAL A 183 18.26 -6.41 -11.51
N ASP A 184 19.53 -6.77 -11.38
CA ASP A 184 20.26 -7.66 -12.31
C ASP A 184 20.62 -8.99 -11.64
N VAL A 185 19.58 -9.75 -11.30
CA VAL A 185 19.71 -11.11 -10.75
C VAL A 185 18.86 -12.07 -11.56
N LEU A 186 19.19 -13.36 -11.49
CA LEU A 186 18.48 -14.41 -12.23
C LEU A 186 17.02 -14.51 -11.79
N ARG A 187 16.15 -14.91 -12.71
CA ARG A 187 14.71 -15.06 -12.44
C ARG A 187 14.45 -16.07 -11.32
N GLU A 188 15.19 -17.17 -11.29
CA GLU A 188 15.07 -18.21 -10.27
C GLU A 188 15.41 -17.68 -8.87
N GLU A 189 16.40 -16.78 -8.77
CA GLU A 189 16.77 -16.13 -7.51
C GLU A 189 15.67 -15.16 -7.05
N LEU A 190 15.10 -14.38 -7.96
CA LEU A 190 13.95 -13.51 -7.67
C LEU A 190 12.74 -14.32 -7.19
N GLU A 191 12.44 -15.45 -7.85
CA GLU A 191 11.33 -16.33 -7.50
C GLU A 191 11.52 -17.03 -6.14
N ALA A 192 12.76 -17.36 -5.79
CA ALA A 192 13.10 -17.98 -4.51
C ALA A 192 13.14 -16.99 -3.35
N HIS A 193 13.45 -15.72 -3.61
CA HIS A 193 13.72 -14.72 -2.58
C HIS A 193 12.70 -13.58 -2.55
N ASP A 194 12.71 -12.72 -3.56
CA ASP A 194 11.96 -11.45 -3.58
C ASP A 194 10.47 -11.68 -3.77
N PHE A 195 10.11 -12.60 -4.64
CA PHE A 195 8.71 -12.88 -4.99
C PHE A 195 8.07 -13.83 -3.97
N ALA A 196 8.88 -14.51 -3.16
CA ALA A 196 8.43 -15.55 -2.25
C ALA A 196 7.43 -15.05 -1.19
N PRO A 197 7.62 -13.88 -0.53
CA PRO A 197 6.63 -13.33 0.40
C PRO A 197 5.29 -13.03 -0.28
N PHE A 198 5.32 -12.42 -1.47
CA PHE A 198 4.10 -12.11 -2.23
C PHE A 198 3.37 -13.37 -2.68
N ARG A 199 4.09 -14.43 -3.04
CA ARG A 199 3.48 -15.74 -3.37
C ARG A 199 2.83 -16.41 -2.16
N ALA A 200 3.40 -16.23 -0.97
CA ALA A 200 2.81 -16.70 0.28
C ALA A 200 1.50 -15.96 0.58
N LEU A 201 1.46 -14.65 0.30
CA LEU A 201 0.30 -13.77 0.53
C LEU A 201 -0.56 -13.54 -0.73
N ARG A 202 -0.46 -14.39 -1.75
CA ARG A 202 -1.15 -14.20 -3.05
C ARG A 202 -2.68 -14.14 -2.97
N HIS A 203 -3.25 -14.59 -1.87
CA HIS A 203 -4.70 -14.59 -1.60
C HIS A 203 -5.20 -13.29 -0.97
N GLU A 204 -4.29 -12.36 -0.65
CA GLU A 204 -4.69 -11.01 -0.25
C GLU A 204 -5.48 -10.33 -1.38
N LEU A 205 -6.40 -9.44 -1.01
CA LEU A 205 -7.31 -8.83 -1.98
C LEU A 205 -6.67 -7.68 -2.76
N MET A 206 -5.62 -7.06 -2.23
CA MET A 206 -4.97 -5.90 -2.82
C MET A 206 -3.45 -5.98 -2.76
N ALA A 207 -2.80 -5.54 -3.83
CA ALA A 207 -1.35 -5.37 -3.89
C ALA A 207 -0.98 -4.11 -4.68
N MET A 208 0.14 -3.49 -4.31
CA MET A 208 0.69 -2.30 -4.98
C MET A 208 2.00 -2.62 -5.69
N SER A 209 2.12 -2.30 -6.97
CA SER A 209 3.27 -2.68 -7.81
C SER A 209 4.53 -1.84 -7.59
N ALA A 210 5.71 -2.44 -7.74
CA ALA A 210 6.99 -1.76 -7.63
C ALA A 210 7.41 -1.03 -8.91
N HIS A 211 7.95 0.19 -8.78
CA HIS A 211 8.65 0.88 -9.87
C HIS A 211 10.10 0.40 -9.99
N VAL A 212 10.30 -0.89 -10.30
CA VAL A 212 11.62 -1.55 -10.39
C VAL A 212 11.75 -2.33 -11.70
N VAL A 213 12.89 -2.20 -12.37
CA VAL A 213 13.24 -2.98 -13.57
C VAL A 213 13.94 -4.28 -13.17
N TYR A 214 13.42 -5.41 -13.62
CA TYR A 214 13.99 -6.73 -13.36
C TYR A 214 14.59 -7.27 -14.66
N GLN A 215 15.90 -7.05 -14.86
CA GLN A 215 16.56 -7.24 -16.16
C GLN A 215 16.52 -8.67 -16.71
N ALA A 216 16.36 -9.67 -15.84
CA ALA A 216 16.19 -11.06 -16.26
C ALA A 216 14.80 -11.35 -16.87
N ILE A 217 13.82 -10.46 -16.67
CA ILE A 217 12.43 -10.64 -17.11
C ILE A 217 12.08 -9.58 -18.17
N ASP A 218 12.22 -8.31 -17.82
CA ASP A 218 11.96 -7.17 -18.70
C ASP A 218 13.02 -6.08 -18.43
N ARG A 219 13.82 -5.76 -19.45
CA ARG A 219 14.93 -4.80 -19.35
C ARG A 219 14.48 -3.37 -19.64
N ASP A 220 13.37 -3.21 -20.34
CA ASP A 220 12.94 -1.93 -20.89
C ASP A 220 11.98 -1.22 -19.94
N TYR A 221 11.21 -2.00 -19.19
CA TYR A 221 10.11 -1.49 -18.38
C TYR A 221 10.18 -1.94 -16.92
N PRO A 222 9.91 -1.03 -15.96
CA PRO A 222 9.70 -1.43 -14.57
C PRO A 222 8.39 -2.21 -14.43
N ALA A 223 8.27 -3.00 -13.35
CA ALA A 223 7.11 -3.88 -13.14
C ALA A 223 5.76 -3.16 -13.28
N THR A 224 5.63 -1.93 -12.78
CA THR A 224 4.38 -1.15 -12.86
C THR A 224 3.90 -0.84 -14.29
N ILE A 225 4.78 -0.85 -15.30
CA ILE A 225 4.38 -0.65 -16.72
C ILE A 225 4.80 -1.82 -17.63
N SER A 226 5.30 -2.92 -17.07
CA SER A 226 5.67 -4.11 -17.82
C SER A 226 4.52 -5.10 -17.84
N ARG A 227 3.83 -5.21 -18.98
CA ARG A 227 2.82 -6.24 -19.20
C ARG A 227 3.38 -7.64 -18.95
N LYS A 228 4.62 -7.87 -19.34
CA LYS A 228 5.30 -9.15 -19.15
C LYS A 228 5.43 -9.51 -17.68
N ILE A 229 5.87 -8.57 -16.83
CA ILE A 229 5.97 -8.82 -15.38
C ILE A 229 4.58 -8.99 -14.77
N VAL A 230 3.60 -8.16 -15.15
CA VAL A 230 2.22 -8.32 -14.64
C VAL A 230 1.66 -9.70 -14.99
N GLU A 231 1.74 -10.13 -16.24
CA GLU A 231 1.14 -11.40 -16.70
C GLU A 231 1.96 -12.62 -16.25
N GLU A 232 3.27 -12.65 -16.48
CA GLU A 232 4.09 -13.84 -16.24
C GLU A 232 4.50 -14.00 -14.76
N VAL A 233 4.63 -12.90 -14.02
CA VAL A 233 5.12 -12.92 -12.63
C VAL A 233 3.99 -12.70 -11.65
N ILE A 234 3.33 -11.54 -11.70
CA ILE A 234 2.31 -11.17 -10.69
C ILE A 234 1.10 -12.10 -10.80
N ARG A 235 0.50 -12.22 -11.99
CA ARG A 235 -0.62 -13.15 -12.24
C ARG A 235 -0.15 -14.59 -12.42
N GLY A 236 1.04 -14.79 -13.00
CA GLY A 236 1.63 -16.10 -13.26
C GLY A 236 2.30 -16.74 -12.04
N SER A 237 3.62 -16.55 -11.90
CA SER A 237 4.42 -17.30 -10.91
C SER A 237 4.08 -17.02 -9.43
N ILE A 238 3.65 -15.80 -9.10
CA ILE A 238 3.11 -15.43 -7.79
C ILE A 238 1.68 -15.95 -7.63
N GLY A 239 0.87 -15.89 -8.70
CA GLY A 239 -0.53 -16.29 -8.69
C GLY A 239 -1.45 -15.31 -7.95
N PHE A 240 -1.10 -14.02 -7.93
CA PHE A 240 -1.93 -12.98 -7.30
C PHE A 240 -3.11 -12.63 -8.20
N GLU A 241 -4.32 -12.93 -7.75
CA GLU A 241 -5.56 -12.69 -8.50
C GLU A 241 -6.41 -11.53 -7.99
N GLY A 242 -5.96 -10.88 -6.90
CA GLY A 242 -6.61 -9.70 -6.31
C GLY A 242 -6.49 -8.43 -7.15
N LEU A 243 -6.98 -7.33 -6.61
CA LEU A 243 -6.91 -6.01 -7.21
C LEU A 243 -5.46 -5.49 -7.20
N LEU A 244 -4.89 -5.27 -8.38
CA LEU A 244 -3.55 -4.71 -8.53
C LEU A 244 -3.64 -3.20 -8.75
N MET A 245 -3.03 -2.43 -7.85
CA MET A 245 -2.87 -0.99 -8.02
C MET A 245 -1.40 -0.63 -8.30
N SER A 246 -1.18 0.48 -8.99
CA SER A 246 0.17 1.02 -9.15
C SER A 246 0.64 1.67 -7.85
N ASP A 247 1.95 1.73 -7.63
CA ASP A 247 2.53 2.80 -6.83
C ASP A 247 2.38 4.15 -7.57
N ASP A 248 2.70 5.27 -6.94
CA ASP A 248 2.35 6.61 -7.41
C ASP A 248 2.91 6.92 -8.80
N VAL A 249 2.02 7.28 -9.73
CA VAL A 249 2.37 7.62 -11.12
C VAL A 249 3.23 8.88 -11.23
N SER A 250 3.17 9.76 -10.23
CA SER A 250 3.99 10.98 -10.19
C SER A 250 5.43 10.77 -9.73
N MET A 251 5.85 9.53 -9.41
CA MET A 251 7.24 9.27 -9.05
C MET A 251 8.20 9.55 -10.22
N ASN A 252 9.29 10.26 -9.93
CA ASN A 252 10.25 10.77 -10.92
C ASN A 252 11.00 9.70 -11.72
N ALA A 253 10.96 8.44 -11.27
CA ALA A 253 11.65 7.32 -11.90
C ALA A 253 11.14 7.04 -13.33
N LEU A 254 9.88 7.36 -13.60
CA LEU A 254 9.21 7.03 -14.85
C LEU A 254 9.45 8.11 -15.90
N LYS A 255 9.51 7.71 -17.17
CA LYS A 255 9.63 8.64 -18.32
C LYS A 255 8.25 9.01 -18.86
N GLY A 256 8.16 10.13 -19.57
CA GLY A 256 6.92 10.62 -20.20
C GLY A 256 6.08 11.52 -19.29
N THR A 257 4.96 12.00 -19.83
CA THR A 257 3.95 12.78 -19.08
C THR A 257 3.18 11.91 -18.08
N ILE A 258 2.40 12.52 -17.20
CA ILE A 258 1.58 11.76 -16.23
C ILE A 258 0.53 10.91 -16.97
N GLY A 259 -0.13 11.47 -17.98
CA GLY A 259 -1.05 10.72 -18.83
C GLY A 259 -0.40 9.54 -19.55
N GLU A 260 0.79 9.72 -20.14
CA GLU A 260 1.51 8.61 -20.81
C GLU A 260 1.86 7.48 -19.84
N ARG A 261 2.32 7.81 -18.63
CA ARG A 261 2.62 6.82 -17.59
C ARG A 261 1.36 6.10 -17.13
N ALA A 262 0.28 6.81 -16.85
CA ALA A 262 -0.99 6.22 -16.43
C ALA A 262 -1.55 5.27 -17.50
N ALA A 263 -1.50 5.66 -18.77
CA ALA A 263 -1.90 4.82 -19.89
C ALA A 263 -1.04 3.54 -19.98
N ALA A 264 0.27 3.67 -19.79
CA ALA A 264 1.18 2.52 -19.80
C ALA A 264 0.91 1.55 -18.63
N MET A 265 0.62 2.07 -17.42
CA MET A 265 0.24 1.25 -16.25
C MET A 265 -1.04 0.47 -16.49
N ALA A 266 -2.07 1.13 -17.02
CA ALA A 266 -3.34 0.49 -17.37
C ALA A 266 -3.13 -0.57 -18.47
N ALA A 267 -2.36 -0.25 -19.51
CA ALA A 267 -2.06 -1.18 -20.60
C ALA A 267 -1.23 -2.41 -20.15
N ALA A 268 -0.41 -2.26 -19.09
CA ALA A 268 0.34 -3.35 -18.49
C ALA A 268 -0.55 -4.34 -17.70
N GLY A 269 -1.81 -3.97 -17.39
CA GLY A 269 -2.74 -4.82 -16.64
C GLY A 269 -2.88 -4.42 -15.16
N THR A 270 -2.49 -3.20 -14.80
CA THR A 270 -2.84 -2.60 -13.51
C THR A 270 -4.34 -2.30 -13.48
N ASP A 271 -5.04 -2.74 -12.44
CA ASP A 271 -6.49 -2.52 -12.31
C ASP A 271 -6.79 -1.06 -11.87
N ILE A 272 -5.94 -0.47 -11.02
CA ILE A 272 -6.09 0.91 -10.51
C ILE A 272 -4.78 1.69 -10.62
N VAL A 273 -4.81 2.84 -11.29
CA VAL A 273 -3.68 3.77 -11.30
C VAL A 273 -3.77 4.72 -10.10
N LEU A 274 -2.75 4.71 -9.26
CA LEU A 274 -2.61 5.60 -8.12
C LEU A 274 -1.95 6.91 -8.54
N TYR A 275 -2.63 8.02 -8.28
CA TYR A 275 -2.09 9.37 -8.43
C TYR A 275 -2.25 10.12 -7.10
N CYS A 276 -1.15 10.62 -6.56
CA CYS A 276 -1.11 11.13 -5.18
C CYS A 276 -1.10 12.65 -5.06
N HIS A 277 -0.39 13.38 -5.92
CA HIS A 277 -0.02 14.79 -5.68
C HIS A 277 -1.18 15.80 -5.59
N GLY A 278 -2.30 15.55 -6.28
CA GLY A 278 -3.46 16.45 -6.29
C GLY A 278 -3.28 17.69 -7.18
N VAL A 279 -2.43 17.63 -8.21
CA VAL A 279 -2.34 18.69 -9.23
C VAL A 279 -3.46 18.49 -10.25
N MET A 280 -4.36 19.47 -10.38
CA MET A 280 -5.58 19.37 -11.19
C MET A 280 -5.34 18.89 -12.63
N SER A 281 -4.37 19.49 -13.34
CA SER A 281 -4.06 19.10 -14.73
C SER A 281 -3.62 17.65 -14.84
N GLU A 282 -2.82 17.16 -13.89
CA GLU A 282 -2.34 15.79 -13.86
C GLU A 282 -3.47 14.81 -13.49
N MET A 283 -4.37 15.18 -12.57
CA MET A 283 -5.55 14.37 -12.26
C MET A 283 -6.45 14.18 -13.48
N ILE A 284 -6.65 15.24 -14.27
CA ILE A 284 -7.41 15.19 -15.52
C ILE A 284 -6.71 14.26 -16.53
N GLU A 285 -5.38 14.36 -16.69
CA GLU A 285 -4.62 13.47 -17.56
C GLU A 285 -4.81 11.99 -17.17
N VAL A 286 -4.69 11.65 -15.89
CA VAL A 286 -4.86 10.27 -15.39
C VAL A 286 -6.29 9.79 -15.63
N ALA A 287 -7.31 10.59 -15.30
CA ALA A 287 -8.70 10.20 -15.44
C ALA A 287 -9.06 9.93 -16.92
N THR A 288 -8.58 10.80 -17.82
CA THR A 288 -8.85 10.71 -19.26
C THR A 288 -8.36 9.40 -19.86
N VAL A 289 -7.22 8.88 -19.42
CA VAL A 289 -6.56 7.72 -20.05
C VAL A 289 -6.88 6.37 -19.38
N THR A 290 -7.33 6.37 -18.12
CA THR A 290 -7.59 5.13 -17.36
C THR A 290 -9.01 4.61 -17.55
N GLY A 291 -10.00 5.50 -17.69
CA GLY A 291 -11.39 5.14 -17.91
C GLY A 291 -12.03 4.34 -16.76
N PRO A 292 -13.29 3.89 -16.93
CA PRO A 292 -14.00 3.17 -15.88
C PRO A 292 -13.54 1.71 -15.74
N LEU A 293 -13.54 1.20 -14.50
CA LEU A 293 -13.30 -0.20 -14.19
C LEU A 293 -14.27 -1.13 -14.93
N GLN A 294 -13.73 -2.15 -15.60
CA GLN A 294 -14.49 -3.12 -16.40
C GLN A 294 -13.92 -4.53 -16.24
N GLY A 295 -14.71 -5.54 -16.64
CA GLY A 295 -14.25 -6.92 -16.74
C GLY A 295 -13.66 -7.47 -15.43
N ALA A 296 -12.43 -7.99 -15.48
CA ALA A 296 -11.75 -8.56 -14.32
C ALA A 296 -11.40 -7.49 -13.26
N ALA A 297 -10.99 -6.29 -13.68
CA ALA A 297 -10.66 -5.19 -12.78
C ALA A 297 -11.88 -4.78 -11.93
N LEU A 298 -13.06 -4.68 -12.57
CA LEU A 298 -14.31 -4.39 -11.86
C LEU A 298 -14.66 -5.48 -10.84
N ARG A 299 -14.55 -6.77 -11.21
CA ARG A 299 -14.84 -7.88 -10.28
C ARG A 299 -13.90 -7.88 -9.06
N ARG A 300 -12.60 -7.59 -9.28
CA ARG A 300 -11.62 -7.48 -8.20
C ARG A 300 -11.93 -6.30 -7.27
N ALA A 301 -12.30 -5.15 -7.84
CA ALA A 301 -12.70 -3.98 -7.07
C ALA A 301 -13.97 -4.24 -6.24
N GLN A 302 -14.96 -4.92 -6.81
CA GLN A 302 -16.17 -5.32 -6.11
C GLN A 302 -15.90 -6.31 -4.97
N ALA A 303 -14.95 -7.24 -5.15
CA ALA A 303 -14.54 -8.15 -4.08
C ALA A 303 -13.90 -7.38 -2.90
N VAL A 304 -13.10 -6.35 -3.18
CA VAL A 304 -12.56 -5.45 -2.15
C VAL A 304 -13.68 -4.69 -1.44
N GLU A 305 -14.62 -4.11 -2.18
CA GLU A 305 -15.76 -3.37 -1.61
C GLU A 305 -16.65 -4.26 -0.73
N GLN A 306 -16.91 -5.48 -1.17
CA GLN A 306 -17.65 -6.47 -0.38
C GLN A 306 -16.89 -6.81 0.91
N ALA A 307 -15.59 -7.09 0.81
CA ALA A 307 -14.79 -7.44 1.98
C ALA A 307 -14.71 -6.29 3.00
N LEU A 308 -14.58 -5.03 2.54
CA LEU A 308 -14.63 -3.85 3.42
C LEU A 308 -15.95 -3.82 4.21
N SER A 309 -17.07 -4.07 3.55
CA SER A 309 -18.37 -4.13 4.23
C SER A 309 -18.48 -5.27 5.23
N GLU A 310 -17.87 -6.44 4.95
CA GLU A 310 -17.92 -7.62 5.81
C GLU A 310 -17.10 -7.46 7.08
N ILE A 311 -15.94 -6.78 7.00
CA ILE A 311 -15.03 -6.62 8.13
C ILE A 311 -15.23 -5.31 8.90
N ALA A 312 -16.07 -4.38 8.42
CA ALA A 312 -16.18 -3.02 8.95
C ALA A 312 -16.38 -2.91 10.48
N ALA A 313 -17.03 -3.90 11.10
CA ALA A 313 -17.25 -3.93 12.55
C ALA A 313 -15.98 -4.27 13.37
N GLY A 314 -14.96 -4.85 12.74
CA GLY A 314 -13.80 -5.42 13.41
C GLY A 314 -14.16 -6.57 14.37
N ASP A 315 -13.21 -6.90 15.24
CA ASP A 315 -13.30 -7.97 16.24
C ASP A 315 -13.89 -7.52 17.59
N GLY A 316 -14.15 -6.22 17.77
CA GLY A 316 -14.65 -5.65 19.02
C GLY A 316 -13.63 -5.68 20.19
N ALA A 317 -12.34 -5.86 19.91
CA ALA A 317 -11.30 -5.87 20.94
C ALA A 317 -11.21 -4.54 21.72
N ASP A 318 -10.73 -4.62 22.97
CA ASP A 318 -10.48 -3.44 23.81
C ASP A 318 -9.16 -2.76 23.41
N GLU A 319 -9.24 -1.50 23.02
CA GLU A 319 -8.07 -0.74 22.57
C GLU A 319 -7.03 -0.53 23.68
N ALA A 320 -7.46 -0.28 24.92
CA ALA A 320 -6.54 -0.03 26.02
C ALA A 320 -5.77 -1.30 26.39
N GLU A 321 -6.42 -2.47 26.34
CA GLU A 321 -5.76 -3.76 26.56
C GLU A 321 -4.70 -4.05 25.50
N LEU A 322 -5.03 -3.90 24.20
CA LEU A 322 -4.06 -4.15 23.13
C LEU A 322 -2.90 -3.14 23.11
N ARG A 323 -3.16 -1.86 23.45
CA ARG A 323 -2.10 -0.86 23.62
C ARG A 323 -1.18 -1.23 24.77
N ALA A 324 -1.72 -1.60 25.93
CA ALA A 324 -0.93 -2.02 27.07
C ALA A 324 -0.10 -3.28 26.78
N GLU A 325 -0.66 -4.24 26.04
CA GLU A 325 0.06 -5.42 25.58
C GLU A 325 1.24 -5.03 24.68
N PHE A 326 1.00 -4.21 23.66
CA PHE A 326 2.02 -3.77 22.72
C PHE A 326 3.14 -2.96 23.40
N ASP A 327 2.78 -2.01 24.26
CA ASP A 327 3.74 -1.21 25.02
C ASP A 327 4.62 -2.09 25.94
N GLY A 328 4.01 -3.11 26.56
CA GLY A 328 4.70 -4.11 27.36
C GLY A 328 5.71 -4.97 26.59
N MET A 329 5.68 -4.95 25.25
CA MET A 329 6.64 -5.67 24.41
C MET A 329 8.01 -4.97 24.31
N GLY A 330 8.17 -3.76 24.82
CA GLY A 330 9.44 -3.03 24.75
C GLY A 330 9.81 -2.58 23.33
N VAL A 331 8.79 -2.35 22.49
CA VAL A 331 8.90 -1.92 21.09
C VAL A 331 9.12 -0.41 20.94
N MET A 332 8.76 0.38 21.95
CA MET A 332 8.76 1.85 21.90
C MET A 332 9.99 2.51 22.56
N SER A 333 11.02 1.72 22.94
CA SER A 333 12.25 2.21 23.59
C SER A 333 13.29 2.74 22.61
#